data_AF-A0A351SES6-F1
#
_entry.id   AF-A0A351SES6-F1
#
_cell.length_a   1.000
_cell.length_b   1.000
_cell.length_c   1.000
_cell.angle_alpha   90.00
_cell.angle_beta   90.00
_cell.angle_gamma   90.00
#
_symmetry.space_group_name_H-M   'P 1'
#
loop_
_entity.id
_entity.type
_entity.pdbx_description
1 polymer ?
#
loop_
_entity_poly.entity_id
_entity_poly.type
_entity_poly.pdbx_seq_one_letter_code
_entity_poly.pdbx_strand_id
1 'polypeptide(L)' 'EQGATHAADGYARATGKPGVVLVTSGPGATNAVTGIATAFMDSIPMVIITGQVSSKLIGTDAFQEVD' A
#
# COMPACT_ATOMS: atom_id res chain seq x y z
N GLU A 1 -2.41 -8.59 -0.33
CA GLU A 1 -1.71 -7.32 -0.69
C GLU A 1 -0.30 -7.29 -0.11
N GLN A 2 -0.08 -7.84 1.08
CA GLN A 2 1.26 -8.06 1.64
C GLN A 2 2.27 -8.60 0.64
N GLY A 3 1.93 -9.65 -0.12
CA GLY A 3 2.82 -10.21 -1.14
C GLY A 3 3.13 -9.25 -2.29
N ALA A 4 2.16 -8.42 -2.72
CA ALA A 4 2.36 -7.42 -3.76
C ALA A 4 3.29 -6.30 -3.27
N THR A 5 3.14 -5.85 -2.02
CA THR A 5 4.03 -4.85 -1.42
C THR A 5 5.46 -5.37 -1.27
N HIS A 6 5.64 -6.64 -0.86
CA HIS A 6 6.97 -7.27 -0.82
C HIS A 6 7.57 -7.50 -2.21
N ALA A 7 6.75 -7.74 -3.23
CA ALA A 7 7.23 -7.84 -4.60
C ALA A 7 7.74 -6.48 -5.11
N ALA A 8 7.03 -5.38 -4.80
CA ALA A 8 7.48 -4.03 -5.13
C ALA A 8 8.77 -3.64 -4.37
N ASP A 9 8.88 -4.01 -3.10
CA ASP A 9 10.11 -3.87 -2.30
C ASP A 9 11.29 -4.63 -2.96
N GLY A 10 11.08 -5.91 -3.28
CA GLY A 10 12.07 -6.74 -3.97
C GLY A 10 12.47 -6.18 -5.34
N TYR A 11 11.52 -5.66 -6.11
CA TYR A 11 11.80 -4.98 -7.38
C TYR A 11 12.70 -3.76 -7.18
N ALA A 12 12.40 -2.93 -6.17
CA ALA A 12 13.18 -1.73 -5.91
C ALA A 12 14.63 -2.07 -5.56
N ARG A 13 14.83 -3.08 -4.70
CA ARG A 13 16.16 -3.59 -4.35
C ARG A 13 16.91 -4.16 -5.55
N ALA A 14 16.24 -4.94 -6.38
CA ALA A 14 16.87 -5.62 -7.52
C ALA A 14 17.25 -4.67 -8.65
N THR A 15 16.51 -3.58 -8.82
CA THR A 15 16.66 -2.68 -9.98
C THR A 15 17.29 -1.33 -9.65
N GLY A 16 17.32 -0.94 -8.38
CA GLY A 16 17.68 0.41 -7.94
C GLY A 16 16.67 1.49 -8.35
N LYS A 17 15.48 1.10 -8.84
CA LYS A 17 14.39 2.01 -9.24
C LYS A 17 13.29 1.99 -8.18
N PRO A 18 12.46 3.05 -8.06
CA PRO A 18 11.34 3.03 -7.13
C PRO A 18 10.37 1.87 -7.42
N GLY A 19 10.00 1.13 -6.37
CA GLY A 19 8.95 0.11 -6.42
C GLY A 19 7.58 0.77 -6.41
N VAL A 20 6.63 0.28 -7.23
CA VAL A 20 5.27 0.82 -7.26
C VAL A 20 4.28 -0.32 -7.03
N VAL A 21 3.32 -0.11 -6.13
CA VAL A 21 2.24 -1.05 -5.86
C VAL A 21 0.90 -0.33 -5.81
N LEU A 22 -0.11 -0.94 -6.44
CA LEU A 22 -1.51 -0.51 -6.38
C LEU A 22 -2.29 -1.51 -5.52
N VAL A 23 -2.99 -1.03 -4.51
CA VAL A 23 -3.84 -1.83 -3.62
C VAL A 23 -5.25 -1.25 -3.55
N THR A 24 -6.24 -2.08 -3.24
CA THR A 24 -7.63 -1.62 -3.05
C THR A 24 -7.78 -0.83 -1.75
N SER A 25 -8.94 -0.18 -1.56
CA SER A 25 -9.30 0.49 -0.31
C SER A 25 -9.52 -0.50 0.83
N GLY A 26 -9.67 0.02 2.05
CA GLY A 26 -10.10 -0.79 3.18
C GLY A 26 -9.08 -1.89 3.52
N PRO A 27 -9.50 -3.18 3.52
CA PRO A 27 -8.61 -4.31 3.78
C PRO A 27 -7.37 -4.36 2.90
N GLY A 28 -7.42 -3.80 1.69
CA GLY A 28 -6.27 -3.79 0.80
C GLY A 28 -5.12 -2.91 1.29
N ALA A 29 -5.46 -1.75 1.85
CA ALA A 29 -4.50 -0.85 2.47
C ALA A 29 -3.92 -1.48 3.75
N THR A 30 -4.76 -2.05 4.60
CA THR A 30 -4.30 -2.65 5.87
C THR A 30 -3.43 -3.90 5.65
N ASN A 31 -3.78 -4.73 4.67
CA ASN A 31 -2.96 -5.89 4.27
C ASN A 31 -1.60 -5.49 3.68
N ALA A 32 -1.41 -4.24 3.23
CA ALA A 32 -0.14 -3.76 2.70
C ALA A 32 0.84 -3.27 3.80
N VAL A 33 0.33 -2.98 5.01
CA VAL A 33 1.07 -2.31 6.09
C VAL A 33 2.38 -3.00 6.43
N THR A 34 2.40 -4.34 6.52
CA THR A 34 3.64 -5.09 6.82
C THR A 34 4.73 -4.83 5.78
N GLY A 35 4.40 -4.83 4.49
CA GLY A 35 5.39 -4.56 3.44
C GLY A 35 5.83 -3.09 3.40
N ILE A 36 4.91 -2.16 3.72
CA ILE A 36 5.23 -0.72 3.83
C ILE A 36 6.22 -0.50 4.98
N ALA A 37 5.96 -1.13 6.13
CA ALA A 37 6.82 -1.04 7.30
C ALA A 37 8.23 -1.60 7.00
N THR A 38 8.32 -2.76 6.33
CA THR A 38 9.60 -3.32 5.88
C THR A 38 10.37 -2.35 4.99
N ALA A 39 9.71 -1.83 3.94
CA ALA A 39 10.33 -0.87 3.02
C ALA A 39 10.77 0.41 3.74
N PHE A 40 9.96 0.90 4.69
CA PHE A 40 10.28 2.09 5.48
C PHE A 40 11.50 1.88 6.38
N MET A 41 11.57 0.76 7.09
CA MET A 41 12.70 0.43 7.97
C MET A 41 14.02 0.31 7.19
N ASP A 42 13.97 -0.23 5.98
CA ASP A 42 15.14 -0.46 5.13
C ASP A 42 15.45 0.71 4.18
N SER A 43 14.72 1.83 4.31
CA SER A 43 14.86 3.01 3.43
C SER A 43 14.72 2.69 1.93
N ILE A 44 13.82 1.77 1.59
CA ILE A 44 13.57 1.36 0.22
C ILE A 44 12.63 2.34 -0.48
N PRO A 45 12.99 2.88 -1.66
CA PRO A 45 12.15 3.82 -2.38
C PRO A 45 10.89 3.12 -2.93
N MET A 46 9.73 3.46 -2.37
CA MET A 46 8.44 2.90 -2.78
C MET A 46 7.37 3.97 -2.99
N VAL A 47 6.48 3.73 -3.94
CA VAL A 47 5.23 4.48 -4.16
C VAL A 47 4.06 3.51 -3.97
N ILE A 48 3.19 3.83 -3.02
CA ILE A 48 1.99 3.05 -2.71
C ILE A 48 0.77 3.84 -3.16
N ILE A 49 -0.01 3.29 -4.08
CA ILE A 49 -1.28 3.84 -4.52
C ILE A 49 -2.37 2.97 -3.91
N THR A 50 -3.28 3.58 -3.16
CA THR A 50 -4.42 2.88 -2.57
C THR A 50 -5.74 3.47 -3.06
N GLY A 51 -6.75 2.63 -3.23
CA GLY A 51 -8.12 3.10 -3.38
C GLY A 51 -8.61 3.77 -2.10
N GLN A 52 -9.50 4.76 -2.24
CA GLN A 52 -10.23 5.34 -1.11
C GLN A 52 -11.70 5.51 -1.52
N VAL A 53 -12.61 5.42 -0.56
CA VAL A 53 -14.02 5.74 -0.76
C VAL A 53 -14.18 7.21 -1.17
N SER A 54 -15.33 7.54 -1.76
CA SER A 54 -15.63 8.95 -2.05
C SER A 54 -15.56 9.77 -0.77
N SER A 55 -14.96 10.96 -0.83
CA SER A 55 -14.82 11.85 0.34
C SER A 55 -16.14 12.20 1.01
N LYS A 56 -17.26 12.14 0.28
CA LYS A 56 -18.61 12.36 0.81
C LYS A 56 -19.13 11.22 1.68
N LEU A 57 -18.50 10.06 1.61
CA LEU A 57 -18.86 8.84 2.34
C LEU A 57 -17.93 8.56 3.52
N ILE A 58 -16.90 9.39 3.75
CA ILE A 58 -16.03 9.27 4.91
C ILE A 58 -16.84 9.57 6.19
N GLY A 59 -16.67 8.73 7.21
CA GLY A 59 -17.37 8.73 8.49
C GLY A 59 -18.78 8.12 8.43
N THR A 60 -19.13 7.41 7.34
CA THR A 60 -20.47 6.80 7.18
C THR A 60 -20.48 5.29 7.30
N ASP A 61 -19.35 4.69 7.71
CA ASP A 61 -19.13 3.25 7.71
C ASP A 61 -19.40 2.65 6.32
N ALA A 62 -18.96 3.36 5.28
CA ALA A 62 -19.16 2.93 3.91
C ALA A 62 -18.39 1.63 3.64
N PHE A 63 -18.88 0.84 2.68
CA PHE A 63 -18.24 -0.43 2.33
C PHE A 63 -16.77 -0.22 1.96
N GLN A 64 -15.87 -0.90 2.68
CA GLN A 64 -14.40 -0.80 2.53
C GLN A 64 -13.81 0.58 2.81
N GLU A 65 -14.51 1.40 3.60
CA GLU A 65 -13.92 2.56 4.25
C GLU A 65 -12.89 2.12 5.30
N VAL A 66 -11.76 2.82 5.33
CA VAL A 66 -10.75 2.73 6.39
C VAL A 66 -10.05 4.08 6.50
N ASP A 67 -9.76 4.49 7.73
CA ASP A 67 -8.97 5.69 8.07
C ASP A 67 -7.47 5.51 7.74
#